data_AF-A0A426TT89-F1
#
_entry.id   AF-A0A426TT89-F1
#
_cell.length_a   1.000
_cell.length_b   1.000
_cell.length_c   1.000
_cell.angle_alpha   90.00
_cell.angle_beta   90.00
_cell.angle_gamma   90.00
#
_symmetry.space_group_name_H-M   'P 1'
#
loop_
_entity.id
_entity.type
_entity.pdbx_description
1 polymer ?
#
loop_
_entity_poly.entity_id
_entity_poly.type
_entity_poly.pdbx_seq_one_letter_code
_entity_poly.pdbx_strand_id
1 'polypeptide(L)'
;MVTLDDYIVINAEATEYITNYEEEDEVVNAFVNREEITNALLRGEALTPEQQAQLDAADARLRAALPVLVARFPTLFADRSGIPTMYWWWHPGLGQ
;
A
#
# COMPACT_ATOMS: atom_id res chain seq x y z
N MET A 1 -12.89 14.01 -9.00
CA MET A 1 -11.44 13.79 -9.07
C MET A 1 -11.02 13.43 -7.67
N VAL A 2 -10.44 12.24 -7.47
CA VAL A 2 -9.95 11.80 -6.16
C VAL A 2 -8.70 12.61 -5.83
N THR A 3 -8.63 13.17 -4.63
CA THR A 3 -7.52 13.98 -4.13
C THR A 3 -6.52 13.12 -3.36
N LEU A 4 -5.32 13.65 -3.09
CA LEU A 4 -4.35 12.99 -2.21
C LEU A 4 -4.95 12.69 -0.83
N ASP A 5 -5.75 13.60 -0.29
CA ASP A 5 -6.42 13.40 1.00
C ASP A 5 -7.38 12.21 0.94
N ASP A 6 -8.20 12.12 -0.12
CA ASP A 6 -9.11 10.99 -0.33
C ASP A 6 -8.34 9.67 -0.38
N TYR A 7 -7.22 9.60 -1.10
CA TYR A 7 -6.41 8.39 -1.18
C TYR A 7 -5.81 7.99 0.18
N ILE A 8 -5.40 8.96 1.01
CA ILE A 8 -4.85 8.67 2.34
C ILE A 8 -5.93 8.08 3.25
N VAL A 9 -7.13 8.65 3.25
CA VAL A 9 -8.26 8.13 4.03
C VAL A 9 -8.63 6.72 3.55
N ILE A 10 -8.81 6.54 2.25
CA ILE A 10 -9.16 5.23 1.67
C ILE A 10 -8.06 4.19 1.97
N ASN A 11 -6.78 4.56 1.86
CA ASN A 11 -5.67 3.67 2.20
C ASN A 11 -5.66 3.33 3.70
N ALA A 12 -5.93 4.30 4.57
CA ALA A 12 -6.01 4.04 6.00
C ALA A 12 -7.13 3.04 6.34
N GLU A 13 -8.30 3.19 5.73
CA GLU A 13 -9.44 2.28 5.90
C GLU A 13 -9.15 0.88 5.32
N ALA A 14 -8.60 0.81 4.10
CA ALA A 14 -8.27 -0.45 3.46
C ALA A 14 -7.26 -1.27 4.29
N THR A 15 -6.26 -0.60 4.85
CA THR A 15 -5.20 -1.25 5.63
C THR A 15 -5.62 -1.65 7.04
N GLU A 16 -6.76 -1.16 7.54
CA GLU A 16 -7.31 -1.56 8.84
C GLU A 16 -7.78 -3.03 8.84
N TYR A 17 -8.32 -3.49 7.70
CA TYR A 17 -8.92 -4.82 7.57
C TYR A 17 -8.17 -5.75 6.61
N ILE A 18 -6.99 -5.35 6.14
CA ILE A 18 -6.29 -6.07 5.05
C ILE A 18 -6.00 -7.55 5.34
N THR A 19 -5.83 -7.94 6.61
CA THR A 19 -5.64 -9.35 6.97
C THR A 19 -6.90 -10.21 6.80
N ASN A 20 -8.07 -9.57 6.73
CA ASN A 20 -9.35 -10.24 6.60
C ASN A 20 -9.77 -10.41 5.14
N TYR A 21 -9.12 -9.73 4.19
CA TYR A 21 -9.42 -9.82 2.77
C TYR A 21 -9.39 -11.27 2.29
N GLU A 22 -10.41 -11.63 1.52
CA GLU A 22 -10.64 -12.98 1.04
C GLU A 22 -10.25 -13.16 -0.42
N GLU A 23 -10.20 -12.05 -1.17
CA GLU A 23 -9.92 -12.04 -2.60
C GLU A 23 -8.63 -11.26 -2.93
N GLU A 24 -7.93 -11.71 -3.98
CA GLU A 24 -6.72 -11.01 -4.45
C GLU A 24 -7.02 -9.57 -4.86
N ASP A 25 -8.17 -9.32 -5.48
CA ASP A 25 -8.58 -8.00 -5.97
C ASP A 25 -8.71 -6.98 -4.82
N GLU A 26 -9.13 -7.41 -3.62
CA GLU A 26 -9.18 -6.53 -2.44
C GLU A 26 -7.78 -6.09 -2.01
N VAL A 27 -6.83 -7.01 -2.02
CA VAL A 27 -5.43 -6.75 -1.69
C VAL A 27 -4.78 -5.85 -2.74
N VAL A 28 -5.02 -6.13 -4.02
CA VAL A 28 -4.56 -5.30 -5.14
C VAL A 28 -5.09 -3.88 -5.01
N ASN A 29 -6.39 -3.71 -4.73
CA ASN A 29 -6.98 -2.39 -4.55
C ASN A 29 -6.34 -1.59 -3.42
N ALA A 30 -6.01 -2.23 -2.29
CA ALA A 30 -5.27 -1.57 -1.20
C ALA A 30 -3.87 -1.09 -1.65
N PHE A 31 -3.14 -1.91 -2.42
CA PHE A 31 -1.84 -1.50 -2.96
C PHE A 31 -1.96 -0.37 -3.99
N VAL A 32 -2.98 -0.41 -4.86
CA VAL A 32 -3.25 0.65 -5.85
C VAL A 32 -3.48 2.00 -5.17
N ASN A 33 -4.26 2.06 -4.09
CA ASN A 33 -4.46 3.30 -3.34
C ASN A 33 -3.13 3.90 -2.86
N ARG A 34 -2.24 3.04 -2.36
CA ARG A 34 -0.93 3.47 -1.86
C ARG A 34 0.06 3.81 -2.98
N GLU A 35 -0.07 3.22 -4.16
CA GLU A 35 0.63 3.63 -5.38
C GLU A 35 0.17 5.02 -5.83
N GLU A 36 -1.12 5.32 -5.79
CA GLU A 36 -1.64 6.66 -6.14
C GLU A 36 -1.15 7.74 -5.17
N ILE A 37 -1.06 7.44 -3.87
CA ILE A 37 -0.39 8.32 -2.91
C ILE A 37 1.08 8.52 -3.33
N THR A 38 1.81 7.46 -3.66
CA THR A 38 3.21 7.56 -4.12
C THR A 38 3.32 8.45 -5.36
N ASN A 39 2.42 8.29 -6.33
CA ASN A 39 2.39 9.07 -7.56
C ASN A 39 2.11 10.56 -7.29
N ALA A 40 1.20 10.87 -6.37
CA ALA A 40 0.94 12.25 -5.93
C ALA A 40 2.18 12.89 -5.32
N LEU A 41 2.88 12.18 -4.42
CA LEU A 41 4.13 12.66 -3.82
C LEU A 41 5.23 12.88 -4.88
N LEU A 42 5.34 11.98 -5.86
CA LEU A 42 6.28 12.12 -6.97
C LEU A 42 5.96 13.30 -7.89
N ARG A 43 4.69 13.72 -7.98
CA ARG A 43 4.27 14.95 -8.68
C ARG A 43 4.54 16.22 -7.87
N GLY A 44 5.07 16.10 -6.66
CA GLY A 44 5.40 17.23 -5.78
C GLY A 44 4.27 17.65 -4.85
N GLU A 45 3.21 16.85 -4.74
CA GLU A 45 2.21 17.07 -3.69
C GLU A 45 2.84 16.83 -2.31
N ALA A 46 2.50 17.67 -1.34
CA ALA A 46 3.07 17.63 0.00
C ALA A 46 2.02 17.14 1.01
N LEU A 47 2.45 16.27 1.92
CA LEU A 47 1.60 15.82 3.02
C LEU A 47 1.61 16.85 4.14
N THR A 48 0.44 17.07 4.73
CA THR A 48 0.38 17.68 6.07
C THR A 48 0.95 16.71 7.11
N PRO A 49 1.34 17.18 8.31
CA PRO A 49 1.80 16.30 9.38
C PRO A 49 0.78 15.22 9.77
N GLU A 50 -0.52 15.54 9.72
CA GLU A 50 -1.60 14.59 10.02
C GLU A 50 -1.69 13.50 8.95
N GLN A 51 -1.65 13.89 7.68
CA GLN A 51 -1.62 12.98 6.54
C GLN A 51 -0.40 12.05 6.57
N GLN A 52 0.78 12.58 6.91
CA GLN A 52 1.99 11.77 7.09
C GLN A 52 1.79 10.72 8.20
N ALA A 53 1.24 11.11 9.35
CA ALA A 53 1.01 10.19 10.46
C ALA A 53 0.00 9.08 10.10
N GLN A 54 -1.05 9.40 9.34
CA GLN A 54 -2.01 8.42 8.84
C GLN A 54 -1.35 7.45 7.85
N LEU A 55 -0.55 7.98 6.91
CA LEU A 55 0.19 7.17 5.95
C LEU A 55 1.18 6.22 6.63
N ASP A 56 1.94 6.72 7.61
CA ASP A 56 2.89 5.92 8.37
C ASP A 56 2.20 4.78 9.13
N ALA A 57 1.03 5.06 9.72
CA ALA A 57 0.22 4.06 10.40
C ALA A 57 -0.32 3.00 9.43
N ALA A 58 -0.80 3.40 8.26
CA ALA A 58 -1.26 2.49 7.21
C ALA A 58 -0.11 1.60 6.69
N ASP A 59 1.05 2.19 6.41
CA ASP A 59 2.24 1.46 5.97
C ASP A 59 2.75 0.47 7.03
N ALA A 60 2.62 0.81 8.32
CA ALA A 60 2.94 -0.10 9.42
C ALA A 60 2.01 -1.32 9.44
N ARG A 61 0.69 -1.11 9.23
CA ARG A 61 -0.28 -2.21 9.13
C ARG A 61 -0.02 -3.11 7.92
N LEU A 62 0.23 -2.52 6.75
CA LEU A 62 0.61 -3.26 5.54
C LEU A 62 1.82 -4.15 5.78
N ARG A 63 2.90 -3.58 6.33
CA ARG A 63 4.12 -4.33 6.63
C ARG A 63 3.90 -5.46 7.62
N ALA A 64 3.08 -5.25 8.65
CA ALA A 64 2.72 -6.29 9.60
C ALA A 64 1.85 -7.40 8.97
N ALA A 65 1.01 -7.06 7.98
CA ALA A 65 0.16 -8.01 7.27
C ALA A 65 0.91 -8.81 6.19
N LEU A 66 2.05 -8.33 5.69
CA LEU A 66 2.79 -8.97 4.57
C LEU A 66 2.98 -10.49 4.72
N PRO A 67 3.42 -11.04 5.88
CA PRO A 67 3.59 -12.49 6.01
C PRO A 67 2.28 -13.27 5.81
N VAL A 68 1.16 -12.73 6.30
CA VAL A 68 -0.18 -13.33 6.13
C VAL A 68 -0.61 -13.25 4.67
N LEU A 69 -0.44 -12.09 4.04
CA LEU A 69 -0.80 -11.88 2.64
C LEU A 69 0.01 -12.76 1.69
N VAL A 70 1.31 -12.93 1.93
CA VAL A 70 2.18 -13.82 1.14
C VAL A 70 1.74 -15.28 1.27
N ALA A 71 1.32 -15.70 2.46
CA ALA A 71 0.85 -17.07 2.68
C ALA A 71 -0.52 -17.31 2.03
N ARG A 72 -1.41 -16.32 2.05
CA ARG A 72 -2.79 -16.43 1.52
C ARG A 72 -2.87 -16.23 0.01
N PHE A 73 -2.07 -15.32 -0.54
CA PHE A 73 -2.10 -14.90 -1.94
C PHE A 73 -0.70 -15.03 -2.60
N PRO A 74 -0.11 -16.23 -2.64
CA PRO A 74 1.28 -16.41 -3.06
C PRO A 74 1.55 -15.97 -4.50
N THR A 75 0.56 -16.09 -5.38
CA THR A 75 0.56 -15.66 -6.79
C THR A 75 0.78 -14.15 -6.94
N LEU A 76 0.20 -13.34 -6.06
CA LEU A 76 0.34 -11.88 -6.06
C LEU A 76 1.78 -11.42 -5.77
N PHE A 77 2.54 -12.19 -5.00
CA PHE A 77 3.90 -11.84 -4.57
C PHE A 77 5.00 -12.65 -5.29
N ALA A 78 4.63 -13.54 -6.21
CA ALA A 78 5.54 -14.47 -6.88
C ALA A 78 6.36 -13.79 -7.99
N ASP A 79 5.72 -12.97 -8.83
CA ASP A 79 6.42 -12.22 -9.87
C ASP A 79 6.90 -10.88 -9.31
N ARG A 80 8.21 -10.68 -9.40
CA ARG A 80 8.88 -9.45 -8.96
C ARG A 80 9.56 -8.72 -10.10
N SER A 81 9.45 -9.26 -11.31
CA SER A 81 10.06 -8.68 -12.48
C SER A 81 9.30 -7.42 -12.88
N GLY A 82 10.05 -6.35 -13.18
CA GLY A 82 9.46 -5.12 -13.68
C GLY A 82 8.81 -4.19 -12.65
N ILE A 83 8.83 -4.50 -11.34
CA ILE A 83 8.34 -3.57 -10.31
C ILE A 83 9.33 -2.41 -10.14
N PRO A 84 8.92 -1.15 -10.41
CA PRO A 84 9.75 0.02 -10.14
C PRO A 84 10.21 0.10 -8.67
N THR A 85 11.45 0.57 -8.45
CA THR A 85 12.04 0.70 -7.10
C THR A 85 11.19 1.52 -6.13
N MET A 86 10.45 2.50 -6.64
CA MET A 86 9.54 3.33 -5.83
C MET A 86 8.36 2.57 -5.22
N TYR A 87 8.09 1.34 -5.65
CA TYR A 87 7.04 0.47 -5.10
C TYR A 87 7.61 -0.73 -4.31
N TRP A 88 8.93 -0.81 -4.12
CA TRP A 88 9.54 -1.92 -3.39
C TRP A 88 9.18 -1.97 -1.91
N TRP A 89 8.61 -0.88 -1.36
CA TRP A 89 8.25 -0.75 0.05
C TRP A 89 7.23 -1.78 0.56
N TRP A 90 6.52 -2.48 -0.32
CA TRP A 90 5.59 -3.57 0.04
C TRP A 90 5.92 -4.94 -0.57
N HIS A 91 7.01 -5.07 -1.34
CA HIS A 91 7.42 -6.37 -1.87
C HIS A 91 8.47 -7.04 -0.96
N PRO A 92 8.18 -8.22 -0.38
CA PRO A 92 9.11 -8.89 0.53
C PRO A 92 10.47 -9.14 -0.11
N GLY A 93 11.54 -8.62 0.48
CA GLY A 93 12.92 -8.82 -0.01
C GLY A 93 13.35 -7.93 -1.18
N LEU A 94 12.55 -6.94 -1.58
CA LEU A 94 13.00 -5.85 -2.46
C LEU A 94 13.26 -4.54 -1.69
N GLY A 95 12.59 -4.33 -0.56
CA GLY A 95 12.63 -3.06 0.19
C GLY A 95 13.25 -3.12 1.60
N GLN A 96 14.21 -4.01 1.86
CA GLN A 96 14.99 -4.03 3.12
C GLN A 96 16.49 -3.93 2.83
#